data_AF-A0A811QI52-F1
#
_entry.id   AF-A0A811QI52-F1
#
_cell.length_a   1.000
_cell.length_b   1.000
_cell.length_c   1.000
_cell.angle_alpha   90.00
_cell.angle_beta   90.00
_cell.angle_gamma   90.00
#
_symmetry.space_group_name_H-M   'P 1'
#
loop_
_entity.id
_entity.type
_entity.pdbx_description
1 polymer ?
#
loop_
_entity_poly.entity_id
_entity_poly.type
_entity_poly.pdbx_seq_one_letter_code
_entity_poly.pdbx_strand_id
1 'polypeptide(L)'
;MGWAARFLTAVSFLAAGVLFAPDALGAGAAAAARLVHVLAFATAWGAGLWVTFVGGIVMFKYLPRHQFGSLQGKMFPAYFMLISVCSAISVAAFAYLYP
;
A
#
# COMPACT_ATOMS: atom_id res chain seq x y z
N MET A 1 -14.83 6.44 -11.85
CA MET A 1 -14.30 7.33 -10.79
C MET A 1 -13.44 6.50 -9.81
N GLY A 2 -12.15 6.33 -10.10
CA GLY A 2 -11.26 5.45 -9.30
C GLY A 2 -10.76 6.08 -8.00
N TRP A 3 -10.90 7.40 -7.84
CA TRP A 3 -10.49 8.10 -6.62
C TRP A 3 -11.32 7.65 -5.40
N ALA A 4 -12.63 7.45 -5.58
CA ALA A 4 -13.52 6.98 -4.52
C ALA A 4 -13.14 5.57 -4.03
N ALA A 5 -12.78 4.66 -4.94
CA ALA A 5 -12.34 3.31 -4.58
C ALA A 5 -11.01 3.35 -3.80
N ARG A 6 -10.05 4.17 -4.22
CA ARG A 6 -8.75 4.33 -3.54
C ARG A 6 -8.89 4.99 -2.17
N PHE A 7 -9.80 5.95 -2.06
CA PHE A 7 -10.17 6.58 -0.80
C PHE A 7 -10.84 5.57 0.13
N LEU A 8 -11.80 4.79 -0.36
CA LEU A 8 -12.42 3.69 0.38
C LEU A 8 -11.40 2.66 0.85
N THR A 9 -10.48 2.23 -0.01
CA THR A 9 -9.41 1.30 0.39
C THR A 9 -8.53 1.88 1.49
N ALA A 10 -8.08 3.13 1.35
CA ALA A 10 -7.28 3.81 2.38
C ALA A 10 -8.06 3.94 3.71
N VAL A 11 -9.35 4.27 3.65
CA VAL A 11 -10.25 4.33 4.81
C VAL A 11 -10.46 2.94 5.42
N SER A 12 -10.56 1.88 4.62
CA SER A 12 -10.66 0.50 5.11
C SER A 12 -9.40 0.03 5.82
N PHE A 13 -8.20 0.38 5.31
CA PHE A 13 -6.94 0.08 5.96
C PHE A 13 -6.74 0.90 7.24
N LEU A 14 -7.15 2.17 7.23
CA LEU A 14 -7.17 3.01 8.43
C LEU A 14 -8.15 2.46 9.48
N ALA A 15 -9.36 2.07 9.06
CA ALA A 15 -10.39 1.51 9.94
C ALA A 15 -9.99 0.14 10.50
N ALA A 16 -9.36 -0.71 9.68
CA ALA A 16 -8.76 -1.95 10.17
C ALA A 16 -7.65 -1.66 11.19
N GLY A 17 -6.80 -0.65 10.93
CA GLY A 17 -5.78 -0.22 11.88
C GLY A 17 -6.34 0.27 13.22
N VAL A 18 -7.46 1.00 13.20
CA VAL A 18 -8.15 1.49 14.41
C VAL A 18 -8.90 0.36 15.14
N LEU A 19 -9.53 -0.55 14.41
CA LEU A 19 -10.30 -1.68 14.99
C LEU A 19 -9.40 -2.74 15.65
N PHE A 20 -8.22 -3.00 15.07
CA PHE A 20 -7.28 -4.00 15.60
C PHE A 20 -6.26 -3.41 16.60
N ALA A 21 -6.16 -2.09 16.73
CA ALA A 21 -5.31 -1.43 17.71
C ALA A 21 -6.04 -0.24 18.38
N PRO A 22 -7.10 -0.49 19.16
CA PRO A 22 -7.86 0.56 19.84
C PRO A 22 -6.99 1.37 20.81
N ASP A 23 -5.97 0.75 21.39
CA ASP A 23 -5.00 1.42 22.27
C ASP A 23 -4.10 2.39 21.50
N ALA A 24 -3.85 2.24 20.19
CA ALA A 24 -2.94 3.12 19.43
C ALA A 24 -3.37 4.59 19.37
N LEU A 25 -4.67 4.87 19.58
CA LEU A 25 -5.20 6.23 19.69
C LEU A 25 -4.90 6.87 21.07
N GLY A 26 -4.38 6.08 22.03
CA GLY A 26 -3.89 6.53 23.34
C GLY A 26 -2.54 5.92 23.79
N ALA A 27 -1.83 5.17 22.93
CA ALA A 27 -0.72 4.31 23.35
C ALA A 27 0.66 4.89 23.01
N GLY A 28 1.62 4.48 23.84
CA GLY A 28 3.04 4.80 23.70
C GLY A 28 3.63 4.39 22.35
N ALA A 29 4.73 5.06 22.00
CA ALA A 29 5.36 5.05 20.67
C ALA A 29 5.60 3.64 20.07
N ALA A 30 5.83 2.61 20.89
CA ALA A 30 6.02 1.23 20.43
C ALA A 30 4.76 0.62 19.78
N ALA A 31 3.56 0.90 20.32
CA ALA A 31 2.31 0.38 19.75
C ALA A 31 2.01 1.06 18.40
N ALA A 32 2.22 2.37 18.32
CA ALA A 32 2.11 3.14 17.08
C ALA A 32 3.11 2.63 16.01
N ALA A 33 4.36 2.36 16.39
CA ALA A 33 5.36 1.81 15.48
C ALA A 33 4.96 0.43 14.92
N ARG A 34 4.40 -0.46 15.75
CA ARG A 34 3.90 -1.78 15.29
C ARG A 34 2.76 -1.63 14.30
N LEU A 35 1.81 -0.75 14.59
CA LEU A 35 0.68 -0.48 13.71
C LEU A 35 1.15 0.06 12.35
N VAL A 36 2.04 1.06 12.37
CA VAL A 36 2.63 1.65 11.16
C VAL A 36 3.36 0.59 10.33
N HIS A 37 4.14 -0.29 10.96
CA HIS A 37 4.83 -1.40 10.28
C HIS A 37 3.83 -2.32 9.55
N VAL A 38 2.80 -2.78 10.24
CA VAL A 38 1.81 -3.72 9.67
C VAL A 38 1.02 -3.06 8.53
N LEU A 39 0.60 -1.81 8.68
CA LEU A 39 -0.13 -1.08 7.65
C LEU A 39 0.72 -0.85 6.39
N ALA A 40 1.98 -0.45 6.56
CA ALA A 40 2.91 -0.25 5.45
C ALA A 40 3.20 -1.57 4.73
N PHE A 41 3.47 -2.64 5.48
CA PHE A 41 3.68 -3.98 4.92
C PHE A 41 2.45 -4.49 4.14
N ALA A 42 1.26 -4.43 4.74
CA ALA A 42 0.02 -4.89 4.11
C ALA A 42 -0.30 -4.10 2.83
N THR A 43 -0.04 -2.78 2.83
CA THR A 43 -0.23 -1.92 1.66
C THR A 43 0.72 -2.28 0.52
N ALA A 44 2.02 -2.44 0.80
CA ALA A 44 3.01 -2.83 -0.21
C ALA A 44 2.68 -4.19 -0.82
N TRP A 45 2.37 -5.18 0.04
CA TRP A 45 2.01 -6.53 -0.38
C TRP A 45 0.74 -6.55 -1.22
N GLY A 46 -0.34 -5.92 -0.74
CA GLY A 46 -1.62 -5.86 -1.43
C GLY A 46 -1.53 -5.14 -2.77
N ALA A 47 -0.79 -4.03 -2.84
CA ALA A 47 -0.52 -3.33 -4.08
C ALA A 47 0.25 -4.19 -5.08
N GLY A 48 1.27 -4.93 -4.62
CA GLY A 48 2.05 -5.84 -5.46
C GLY A 48 1.22 -6.98 -6.04
N LEU A 49 0.38 -7.61 -5.22
CA LEU A 49 -0.55 -8.65 -5.66
C LEU A 49 -1.52 -8.10 -6.71
N TRP A 50 -2.13 -6.94 -6.44
CA TRP A 50 -3.10 -6.34 -7.36
C TRP A 50 -2.46 -5.98 -8.70
N VAL A 51 -1.33 -5.27 -8.70
CA VAL A 51 -0.68 -4.79 -9.93
C VAL A 51 -0.19 -5.97 -10.80
N THR A 52 0.33 -7.03 -10.18
CA THR A 52 0.88 -8.18 -10.91
C THR A 52 -0.21 -9.10 -11.43
N PHE A 53 -1.12 -9.54 -10.57
CA PHE A 53 -2.06 -10.61 -10.91
C PHE A 53 -3.40 -10.12 -11.47
N VAL A 54 -3.84 -8.90 -11.11
CA VAL A 54 -5.13 -8.38 -11.57
C VAL A 54 -4.92 -7.28 -12.60
N GLY A 55 -4.25 -6.19 -12.21
CA GLY A 55 -4.03 -5.01 -13.04
C GLY A 55 -3.27 -5.33 -14.33
N GLY A 56 -2.15 -6.06 -14.24
CA GLY A 56 -1.34 -6.43 -15.39
C GLY A 56 -2.10 -7.29 -16.40
N ILE A 57 -2.83 -8.30 -15.94
CA ILE A 57 -3.60 -9.21 -16.81
C ILE A 57 -4.77 -8.48 -17.48
N VAL A 58 -5.53 -7.69 -16.72
CA VAL A 58 -6.65 -6.90 -17.25
C VAL A 58 -6.13 -5.90 -18.29
N MET A 59 -5.07 -5.17 -17.98
CA MET A 59 -4.50 -4.18 -18.90
C MET A 59 -3.98 -4.85 -20.19
N PHE A 60 -3.37 -6.03 -20.09
CA PHE A 60 -2.90 -6.78 -21.26
C PHE A 60 -4.05 -7.28 -22.14
N LYS A 61 -5.16 -7.74 -21.54
CA LYS A 61 -6.32 -8.28 -22.29
C LYS A 61 -7.17 -7.21 -22.96
N TYR A 62 -7.27 -6.02 -22.36
CA TYR A 62 -8.28 -5.03 -22.76
C TYR A 62 -7.71 -3.73 -23.36
N LEU A 63 -6.38 -3.50 -23.33
CA LEU A 63 -5.78 -2.33 -23.98
C LEU A 63 -4.97 -2.69 -25.24
N PRO A 64 -5.06 -1.87 -26.31
CA PRO A 64 -4.12 -1.92 -27.44
C PRO A 64 -2.66 -1.76 -26.99
N ARG A 65 -1.73 -2.46 -27.65
CA ARG A 65 -0.32 -2.56 -27.22
C ARG A 65 0.39 -1.22 -26.99
N HIS A 66 0.08 -0.21 -27.82
CA HIS A 66 0.67 1.12 -27.68
C HIS A 66 0.12 1.89 -26.46
N GLN A 67 -1.18 1.77 -26.20
CA GLN A 67 -1.82 2.38 -25.03
C GLN A 67 -1.40 1.69 -23.74
N PHE A 68 -1.23 0.36 -23.78
CA PHE A 68 -0.67 -0.43 -22.68
C PHE A 68 0.69 0.11 -22.23
N GLY A 69 1.62 0.32 -23.18
CA GLY A 69 2.94 0.88 -22.88
C GLY A 69 2.88 2.29 -22.30
N SER A 70 2.04 3.16 -22.86
CA SER A 70 1.87 4.53 -22.35
C SER A 70 1.30 4.57 -20.93
N LEU A 71 0.33 3.70 -20.62
CA LEU A 71 -0.25 3.59 -19.27
C LEU A 71 0.76 3.01 -18.28
N GLN A 72 1.46 1.94 -18.65
CA GLN A 72 2.52 1.35 -17.83
C GLN A 72 3.62 2.35 -17.49
N GLY A 73 4.08 3.13 -18.47
CA GLY A 73 5.13 4.15 -18.25
C GLY A 73 4.76 5.20 -17.20
N LYS A 74 3.46 5.47 -16.99
CA LYS A 74 2.97 6.38 -15.95
C LYS A 74 2.63 5.68 -14.64
N MET A 75 2.13 4.45 -14.72
CA MET A 75 1.70 3.68 -13.55
C MET A 75 2.88 3.10 -12.76
N PHE A 76 3.92 2.61 -13.45
CA PHE A 76 5.07 1.98 -12.80
C PHE A 76 5.86 2.91 -11.87
N PRO A 77 6.18 4.17 -12.25
CA PRO A 77 6.86 5.08 -11.33
C PRO A 77 6.07 5.32 -10.04
N ALA A 78 4.76 5.53 -10.15
CA ALA A 78 3.89 5.75 -8.99
C ALA A 78 3.80 4.48 -8.11
N TYR A 79 3.70 3.30 -8.73
CA TYR A 79 3.67 2.02 -8.03
C TYR A 79 4.99 1.74 -7.30
N PHE A 80 6.14 1.91 -7.97
CA PHE A 80 7.44 1.70 -7.34
C PHE A 80 7.69 2.72 -6.23
N MET A 81 7.25 3.96 -6.37
CA MET A 81 7.35 4.95 -5.30
C MET A 81 6.53 4.53 -4.08
N LEU A 82 5.29 4.05 -4.27
CA LEU A 82 4.45 3.54 -3.19
C LEU A 82 5.13 2.37 -2.46
N ILE A 83 5.63 1.36 -3.20
CA ILE A 83 6.31 0.22 -2.59
C ILE A 83 7.57 0.64 -1.85
N SER A 84 8.38 1.53 -2.43
CA SER A 84 9.61 2.03 -1.80
C SER A 84 9.32 2.77 -0.49
N VAL A 85 8.32 3.65 -0.49
CA VAL A 85 7.92 4.39 0.73
C VAL A 85 7.38 3.43 1.79
N CYS A 86 6.47 2.52 1.43
CA CYS A 86 5.95 1.53 2.37
C CYS A 86 7.07 0.62 2.93
N SER A 87 7.99 0.16 2.08
CA SER A 87 9.12 -0.67 2.50
C SER A 87 10.06 0.08 3.44
N ALA A 88 10.38 1.35 3.14
CA ALA A 88 11.20 2.19 3.99
C ALA A 88 10.55 2.43 5.37
N ILE A 89 9.24 2.70 5.40
CA ILE A 89 8.47 2.87 6.64
C ILE A 89 8.49 1.56 7.46
N SER A 90 8.27 0.41 6.83
CA SER A 90 8.31 -0.88 7.52
C SER A 90 9.68 -1.16 8.14
N VAL A 91 10.77 -0.93 7.41
CA VAL A 91 12.12 -1.14 7.92
C VAL A 91 12.44 -0.16 9.06
N ALA A 92 12.08 1.12 8.91
CA ALA A 92 12.29 2.12 9.94
C ALA A 92 11.51 1.80 11.23
N ALA A 93 10.25 1.36 11.11
CA ALA A 93 9.44 0.95 12.25
C ALA A 93 10.01 -0.31 12.93
N PHE A 94 10.55 -1.26 12.15
CA PHE A 94 11.20 -2.46 12.68
C PHE A 94 12.47 -2.11 13.46
N ALA A 95 13.35 -1.27 12.89
CA ALA A 95 14.57 -0.81 13.54
C ALA A 95 14.28 -0.03 14.84
N TYR A 96 13.19 0.73 14.89
CA TYR A 96 12.75 1.40 16.11
C TYR A 96 12.26 0.44 17.21
N LEU A 97 11.63 -0.68 16.82
CA LEU A 97 11.08 -1.67 17.74
C LEU A 97 12.12 -2.65 18.28
N TYR A 98 13.16 -2.94 17.50
CA TYR A 98 14.19 -3.94 17.80
C TYR A 98 15.59 -3.34 17.55
N PRO A 99 16.16 -2.63 18.54
CA PRO A 99 17.50 -2.05 18.44
C PRO A 99 18.62 -3.09 18.47
#